data_AF-A0A2H3D9N7-F1
#
_entry.id   AF-A0A2H3D9N7-F1
#
_cell.length_a   1.000
_cell.length_b   1.000
_cell.length_c   1.000
_cell.angle_alpha   90.00
_cell.angle_beta   90.00
_cell.angle_gamma   90.00
#
_symmetry.space_group_name_H-M   'P 1'
#
loop_
_entity.id
_entity.type
_entity.pdbx_description
1 polymer ?
#
loop_
_entity_poly.entity_id
_entity_poly.type
_entity_poly.pdbx_seq_one_letter_code
_entity_poly.pdbx_strand_id
1 'polypeptide(L)'
;LQTNDSPKDHEKVDFATVVSDGRDILSDLDTRITRTRSTLEDLIRERERVEAHLQDTRTVLHPIRRLPDDILRQIFTACVDPESIIYTENVGDCLDVLKRSQWVLSHASRRWRRGVLNTTRLW
;
A
#
# COMPACT_ATOMS: atom_id res chain seq x y z
N LEU A 1 24.97 41.26 -29.77
CA LEU A 1 25.84 42.25 -29.11
C LEU A 1 27.26 42.08 -29.66
N GLN A 2 27.70 42.96 -30.56
CA GLN A 2 29.03 42.90 -31.21
C GLN A 2 29.82 44.22 -31.04
N THR A 3 29.57 44.93 -29.94
CA THR A 3 30.31 46.14 -29.55
C THR A 3 30.70 46.00 -28.08
N ASN A 4 31.92 46.41 -27.75
CA ASN A 4 32.46 46.47 -26.38
C ASN A 4 32.25 47.86 -25.75
N ASP A 5 31.44 48.72 -26.37
CA ASP A 5 31.17 50.05 -25.84
C ASP A 5 30.28 49.96 -24.60
N SER A 6 30.54 50.83 -23.63
CA SER A 6 29.67 50.93 -22.45
C SER A 6 28.28 51.41 -22.87
N PRO A 7 27.19 50.83 -22.31
CA PRO A 7 25.85 51.29 -22.61
C PRO A 7 25.69 52.78 -22.31
N LYS A 8 24.97 53.49 -23.18
CA LYS A 8 24.57 54.87 -22.94
C LYS A 8 23.59 54.92 -21.77
N ASP A 9 23.47 56.08 -21.12
CA ASP A 9 22.69 56.17 -19.89
C ASP A 9 21.20 55.83 -20.07
N HIS A 10 20.61 56.10 -21.24
CA HIS A 10 19.25 55.65 -21.54
C HIS A 10 19.16 54.13 -21.68
N GLU A 11 20.14 53.48 -22.32
CA GLU A 11 20.20 52.02 -22.44
C GLU A 11 20.33 51.36 -21.06
N LYS A 12 21.09 51.97 -20.14
CA LYS A 12 21.18 51.48 -18.75
C LYS A 12 19.83 51.52 -18.02
N VAL A 13 19.02 52.56 -18.25
CA VAL A 13 17.67 52.67 -17.67
C VAL A 13 16.72 51.62 -18.25
N ASP A 14 16.78 51.41 -19.56
CA ASP A 14 15.99 50.38 -20.23
C ASP A 14 16.37 48.98 -19.72
N PHE A 15 17.67 48.68 -19.61
CA PHE A 15 18.14 47.42 -19.04
C PHE A 15 17.74 47.25 -17.57
N ALA A 16 17.80 48.30 -16.76
CA ALA A 16 17.38 48.24 -15.36
C ALA A 16 15.87 47.91 -15.24
N THR A 17 15.06 48.44 -16.15
CA THR A 17 13.61 48.17 -16.20
C THR A 17 13.35 46.72 -16.59
N VAL A 18 14.01 46.22 -17.65
CA VAL A 18 13.93 44.81 -18.05
C VAL A 18 14.36 43.86 -16.93
N VAL A 19 15.40 44.21 -16.17
CA VAL A 19 15.84 43.43 -15.01
C VAL A 19 14.81 43.44 -13.88
N SER A 20 14.16 44.58 -13.64
CA SER A 20 13.09 44.68 -12.63
C SER A 20 11.89 43.84 -13.01
N ASP A 21 11.38 44.01 -14.24
CA ASP A 21 10.24 43.24 -14.76
C ASP A 21 10.52 41.74 -14.74
N GLY A 22 11.74 41.34 -15.12
CA GLY A 22 12.18 39.96 -15.07
C GLY A 22 12.19 39.38 -13.65
N ARG A 23 12.56 40.18 -12.64
CA ARG A 23 12.51 39.76 -11.23
C ARG A 23 11.08 39.58 -10.74
N ASP A 24 10.17 40.46 -11.13
CA ASP A 24 8.76 40.37 -10.74
C ASP A 24 8.09 39.13 -11.36
N ILE A 25 8.38 38.85 -12.64
CA ILE A 25 7.91 37.63 -13.32
C ILE A 25 8.45 36.38 -12.64
N LEU A 26 9.75 36.36 -12.29
CA LEU A 26 10.34 35.23 -11.56
C LEU A 26 9.65 35.01 -10.20
N SER A 27 9.36 36.08 -9.47
CA SER A 27 8.67 36.00 -8.19
C SER A 27 7.24 35.45 -8.31
N ASP A 28 6.49 35.85 -9.35
CA ASP A 28 5.16 35.26 -9.63
C ASP A 28 5.28 33.76 -9.94
N LEU A 29 6.24 33.37 -10.79
CA LEU A 29 6.46 31.98 -11.14
C LEU A 29 6.83 31.14 -9.92
N ASP A 30 7.74 31.61 -9.07
CA ASP A 30 8.13 30.92 -7.84
C ASP A 30 6.96 30.76 -6.87
N THR A 31 6.10 31.78 -6.76
CA THR A 31 4.87 31.73 -5.95
C THR A 31 3.91 30.66 -6.48
N ARG A 32 3.70 30.61 -7.80
CA ARG A 32 2.84 29.61 -8.44
C ARG A 32 3.41 28.21 -8.36
N ILE A 33 4.72 28.04 -8.51
CA ILE A 33 5.41 26.76 -8.32
C ILE A 33 5.21 26.27 -6.89
N THR A 34 5.43 27.14 -5.90
CA THR A 34 5.29 26.80 -4.48
C THR A 34 3.86 26.39 -4.15
N ARG A 35 2.87 27.15 -4.61
CA ARG A 35 1.45 26.80 -4.44
C ARG A 35 1.10 25.46 -5.08
N THR A 36 1.55 25.24 -6.31
CA THR A 36 1.27 23.99 -7.04
C THR A 36 1.90 22.78 -6.36
N ARG A 37 3.13 22.92 -5.84
CA ARG A 37 3.80 21.87 -5.06
C ARG A 37 3.03 21.53 -3.79
N SER A 38 2.56 22.54 -3.05
CA SER A 38 1.71 22.32 -1.87
C SER A 38 0.44 21.54 -2.21
N THR A 39 -0.27 21.96 -3.26
CA THR A 39 -1.48 21.25 -3.73
C THR A 39 -1.17 19.81 -4.11
N LEU A 40 -0.05 19.56 -4.80
CA LEU A 40 0.36 18.22 -5.18
C LEU A 40 0.64 17.34 -3.96
N GLU A 41 1.35 17.86 -2.95
CA GLU A 41 1.62 17.13 -1.71
C GLU A 41 0.34 16.75 -0.98
N ASP A 42 -0.64 17.67 -0.91
CA ASP A 42 -1.94 17.39 -0.27
C ASP A 42 -2.71 16.29 -1.01
N LEU A 43 -2.71 16.31 -2.34
CA LEU A 43 -3.33 15.27 -3.15
C LEU A 43 -2.64 13.91 -2.98
N ILE A 44 -1.31 13.88 -2.86
CA ILE A 44 -0.56 12.64 -2.59
C ILE A 44 -0.94 12.07 -1.23
N ARG A 45 -0.96 12.90 -0.17
CA ARG A 45 -1.38 12.46 1.18
C ARG A 45 -2.80 11.91 1.18
N GLU A 46 -3.72 12.57 0.48
CA GLU A 46 -5.10 12.10 0.39
C GLU A 46 -5.21 10.78 -0.39
N ARG A 47 -4.46 10.63 -1.49
CA ARG A 47 -4.38 9.37 -2.24
C ARG A 47 -3.90 8.22 -1.34
N GLU A 48 -2.82 8.43 -0.59
CA GLU A 48 -2.28 7.44 0.33
C GLU A 48 -3.29 7.04 1.42
N ARG A 49 -4.01 8.03 1.98
CA ARG A 49 -5.06 7.79 2.96
C ARG A 49 -6.19 6.93 2.41
N VAL A 50 -6.66 7.23 1.20
CA VAL A 50 -7.72 6.45 0.53
C VAL A 50 -7.23 5.04 0.20
N GLU A 51 -6.00 4.88 -0.27
CA GLU A 51 -5.41 3.57 -0.57
C GLU A 51 -5.31 2.69 0.68
N ALA A 52 -4.87 3.26 1.81
CA ALA A 52 -4.86 2.57 3.10
C ALA A 52 -6.28 2.13 3.52
N HIS A 53 -7.27 3.03 3.41
CA HIS A 53 -8.66 2.71 3.75
C HIS A 53 -9.25 1.60 2.87
N LEU A 54 -8.97 1.63 1.56
CA LEU A 54 -9.38 0.56 0.65
C LEU A 54 -8.76 -0.77 1.02
N GLN A 55 -7.48 -0.77 1.40
CA GLN A 55 -6.78 -1.98 1.80
C GLN A 55 -7.35 -2.57 3.09
N ASP A 56 -7.66 -1.73 4.08
CA ASP A 56 -8.34 -2.14 5.30
C ASP A 56 -9.72 -2.71 5.01
N THR A 57 -10.49 -2.05 4.14
CA THR A 57 -11.83 -2.49 3.74
C THR A 57 -11.79 -3.84 3.03
N ARG A 58 -10.87 -4.04 2.08
CA ARG A 58 -10.64 -5.35 1.43
C ARG A 58 -10.28 -6.43 2.44
N THR A 59 -9.45 -6.07 3.42
CA THR A 59 -9.01 -6.96 4.48
C THR A 59 -10.17 -7.38 5.39
N VAL A 60 -11.11 -6.47 5.68
CA VAL A 60 -12.34 -6.77 6.45
C VAL A 60 -13.33 -7.59 5.62
N LEU A 61 -13.54 -7.24 4.36
CA LEU A 61 -14.46 -7.93 3.45
C LEU A 61 -13.94 -9.27 2.94
N HIS A 62 -12.69 -9.62 3.24
CA HIS A 62 -12.06 -10.85 2.80
C HIS A 62 -12.95 -12.06 3.17
N PRO A 63 -13.35 -12.92 2.19
CA PRO A 63 -14.33 -14.00 2.40
C PRO A 63 -14.02 -14.90 3.59
N ILE A 64 -12.74 -15.19 3.81
CA ILE A 64 -12.16 -15.93 4.95
C ILE A 64 -12.62 -15.40 6.33
N ARG A 65 -12.88 -14.09 6.47
CA ARG A 65 -13.39 -13.47 7.71
C ARG A 65 -14.90 -13.51 7.85
N ARG A 66 -15.64 -13.75 6.77
CA ARG A 66 -17.12 -13.81 6.74
C ARG A 66 -17.67 -15.24 6.86
N LEU A 67 -16.82 -16.25 6.71
CA LEU A 67 -17.22 -17.65 6.93
C LEU A 67 -17.73 -17.86 8.37
N PRO A 68 -18.88 -18.54 8.55
CA PRO A 68 -19.34 -18.99 9.86
C PRO A 68 -18.31 -19.92 10.50
N ASP A 69 -18.23 -19.92 11.83
CA ASP A 69 -17.26 -20.74 12.57
C ASP A 69 -17.45 -22.23 12.30
N ASP A 70 -18.69 -22.69 12.06
CA ASP A 70 -18.98 -24.10 11.76
C ASP A 70 -18.41 -24.54 10.41
N ILE A 71 -18.47 -23.66 9.39
CA ILE A 71 -17.86 -23.93 8.07
C ILE A 71 -16.34 -23.91 8.18
N LEU A 72 -15.77 -22.98 8.96
CA LEU A 72 -14.33 -22.95 9.23
C LEU A 72 -13.85 -24.23 9.92
N ARG A 73 -14.60 -24.74 10.92
CA ARG A 73 -14.31 -26.01 11.59
C ARG A 73 -14.39 -27.19 10.63
N GLN A 74 -15.37 -27.21 9.73
CA GLN A 74 -15.46 -28.27 8.70
C GLN A 74 -14.26 -28.24 7.76
N ILE A 75 -13.84 -27.05 7.29
CA ILE A 75 -12.63 -26.89 6.48
C ILE A 75 -11.39 -27.38 7.24
N PHE A 76 -11.21 -26.97 8.50
CA PHE A 76 -10.07 -27.42 9.31
C PHE A 76 -10.06 -28.93 9.48
N THR A 77 -11.22 -29.52 9.81
CA THR A 77 -11.35 -30.97 9.98
C THR A 77 -11.02 -31.69 8.69
N ALA A 78 -11.53 -31.22 7.54
CA ALA A 78 -11.23 -31.81 6.23
C ALA A 78 -9.75 -31.69 5.84
N CYS A 79 -9.05 -30.62 6.25
CA CYS A 79 -7.62 -30.44 5.98
C CYS A 79 -6.68 -31.26 6.89
N VAL A 80 -7.20 -31.81 7.99
CA VAL A 80 -6.44 -32.67 8.91
C VAL A 80 -6.98 -34.09 8.99
N ASP A 81 -7.99 -34.42 8.19
CA ASP A 81 -8.56 -35.76 8.19
C ASP A 81 -7.57 -36.72 7.52
N PRO A 82 -7.07 -37.74 8.23
CA PRO A 82 -6.16 -38.72 7.64
C PRO A 82 -6.77 -39.37 6.39
N GLU A 83 -8.09 -39.60 6.36
CA GLU A 83 -8.76 -40.18 5.18
C GLU A 83 -8.72 -39.24 3.97
N SER A 84 -8.80 -37.92 4.17
CA SER A 84 -8.72 -36.96 3.06
C SER A 84 -7.29 -36.78 2.53
N ILE A 85 -6.28 -36.93 3.40
CA ILE A 85 -4.86 -36.79 3.10
C ILE A 85 -4.32 -38.01 2.34
N ILE A 86 -4.88 -39.20 2.58
CA ILE A 86 -4.48 -40.46 1.92
C ILE A 86 -4.74 -40.44 0.40
N TYR A 87 -5.68 -39.63 -0.10
CA TYR A 87 -5.98 -39.52 -1.54
C TYR A 87 -5.02 -38.62 -2.33
N THR A 88 -4.09 -37.92 -1.67
CA THR A 88 -3.04 -37.15 -2.35
C THR A 88 -1.76 -37.97 -2.37
N GLU A 89 -1.42 -38.53 -3.53
CA GLU A 89 -0.27 -39.43 -3.73
C GLU A 89 1.06 -38.84 -3.19
N ASN A 90 1.87 -39.72 -2.58
CA ASN A 90 3.25 -39.48 -2.09
C ASN A 90 3.42 -38.49 -0.92
N VAL A 91 2.65 -38.66 0.15
CA VAL A 91 2.90 -37.98 1.41
C VAL A 91 3.86 -38.82 2.27
N GLY A 92 5.13 -38.42 2.35
CA GLY A 92 6.02 -38.86 3.43
C GLY A 92 5.42 -38.53 4.80
N ASP A 93 5.89 -39.20 5.87
CA ASP A 93 5.37 -39.19 7.26
C ASP A 93 4.12 -38.30 7.48
N CYS A 94 2.94 -38.92 7.46
CA CYS A 94 1.63 -38.26 7.54
C CYS A 94 1.52 -37.27 8.74
N LEU A 95 2.30 -37.52 9.81
CA LEU A 95 2.39 -36.63 10.97
C LEU A 95 2.99 -35.25 10.63
N ASP A 96 3.90 -35.16 9.66
CA ASP A 96 4.50 -33.91 9.23
C ASP A 96 3.53 -33.06 8.40
N VAL A 97 2.69 -33.69 7.58
CA VAL A 97 1.68 -32.97 6.79
C VAL A 97 0.55 -32.43 7.66
N LEU A 98 0.09 -33.21 8.64
CA LEU A 98 -0.89 -32.77 9.64
C LEU A 98 -0.40 -31.57 10.44
N LYS A 99 0.85 -31.64 10.94
CA LYS A 99 1.46 -30.50 11.65
C LYS A 99 1.54 -29.30 10.72
N ARG A 100 2.09 -29.44 9.50
CA ARG A 100 2.23 -28.33 8.55
C ARG A 100 0.90 -27.68 8.21
N SER A 101 -0.17 -28.44 8.00
CA SER A 101 -1.50 -27.89 7.69
C SER A 101 -2.06 -27.09 8.86
N GLN A 102 -1.94 -27.57 10.10
CA GLN A 102 -2.34 -26.83 11.31
C GLN A 102 -1.58 -25.50 11.45
N TRP A 103 -0.26 -25.50 11.24
CA TRP A 103 0.57 -24.29 11.29
C TRP A 103 0.15 -23.26 10.25
N VAL A 104 -0.06 -23.69 9.00
CA VAL A 104 -0.49 -22.81 7.89
C VAL A 104 -1.86 -22.20 8.17
N LEU A 105 -2.82 -22.99 8.65
CA LEU A 105 -4.17 -22.52 9.00
C LEU A 105 -4.14 -21.50 10.14
N SER A 106 -3.25 -21.67 11.13
CA SER A 106 -3.10 -20.75 12.27
C SER A 106 -2.46 -19.39 11.91
N HIS A 107 -1.80 -19.31 10.75
CA HIS A 107 -1.17 -18.08 10.25
C HIS A 107 -2.07 -17.24 9.32
N ALA A 108 -3.17 -17.79 8.80
CA ALA A 108 -4.07 -17.09 7.88
C ALA A 108 -4.81 -15.88 8.50
N SER A 109 -5.31 -16.01 9.74
CA SER A 109 -5.95 -14.89 10.46
C SER A 109 -6.04 -15.12 11.98
N ARG A 110 -6.26 -14.05 12.76
CA ARG A 110 -6.48 -14.16 14.22
C ARG A 110 -7.72 -15.01 14.57
N ARG A 111 -8.78 -14.95 13.75
CA ARG A 111 -10.01 -15.75 13.93
C ARG A 111 -9.75 -17.23 13.63
N TRP A 112 -8.99 -17.52 12.57
CA TRP A 112 -8.61 -18.89 12.22
C TRP A 112 -7.71 -19.51 13.28
N ARG A 113 -6.71 -18.77 13.77
CA ARG A 113 -5.89 -19.21 14.90
C ARG A 113 -6.73 -19.58 16.12
N ARG A 114 -7.70 -18.75 16.48
CA ARG A 114 -8.62 -19.04 17.59
C ARG A 114 -9.46 -20.28 17.31
N GLY A 115 -9.98 -20.44 16.09
CA GLY A 115 -10.74 -21.61 15.69
C GLY A 115 -9.92 -22.90 15.73
N VAL A 116 -8.70 -22.88 15.20
CA VAL A 116 -7.77 -24.03 15.20
C VAL A 116 -7.37 -24.43 16.62
N LEU A 117 -6.98 -23.46 17.46
CA LEU A 117 -6.59 -23.72 18.86
C LEU A 117 -7.76 -24.23 19.72
N ASN A 118 -9.00 -23.81 19.42
CA ASN A 118 -10.19 -24.25 20.16
C ASN A 118 -10.80 -25.56 19.63
N THR A 119 -10.26 -26.14 18.56
CA THR A 119 -10.78 -27.39 18.00
C THR A 119 -9.89 -28.53 18.47
N THR A 120 -10.30 -29.21 19.55
CA THR A 120 -9.55 -30.31 20.18
C THR A 120 -9.27 -31.48 19.24
N ARG A 121 -10.06 -31.67 18.19
CA ARG A 121 -9.85 -32.72 17.17
C ARG A 121 -8.68 -32.43 16.21
N LEU A 122 -8.06 -31.25 16.30
CA LEU A 122 -6.91 -30.86 15.47
C LEU A 122 -5.56 -31.06 16.19
N TRP A 123 -5.51 -31.61 17.40
CA TRP A 123 -4.29 -31.77 18.20
C TRP A 123 -4.14 -33.20 18.71
#